data_AF-A0AAU7T2Y6-F1
#
_entry.id   AF-A0AAU7T2Y6-F1
#
_cell.length_a   1.000
_cell.length_b   1.000
_cell.length_c   1.000
_cell.angle_alpha   90.00
_cell.angle_beta   90.00
_cell.angle_gamma   90.00
#
_symmetry.space_group_name_H-M   'P 1'
#
loop_
_entity.id
_entity.type
_entity.pdbx_description
1 polymer ?
#
loop_
_entity_poly.entity_id
_entity_poly.type
_entity_poly.pdbx_seq_one_letter_code
_entity_poly.pdbx_strand_id
1 'polypeptide(L)'
;MTVVRALARPLLSVIFVVQGANAVRNPEPLVPKAQPVTDRLVPLAKRVAPPQVSDRIPETTANLVRLNGAVQVLGGLALASGKGRRLGASVLAASLVPTTLAGHAFWQEKDKDARNQQKIAFMKNLGVLGGLLLAAVDTEGKPGVAWRATHGARAAKRETKRGAKAAKREAKQLAREARQAAKLAKAELHLG
;
A
#
# COMPACT_ATOMS: atom_id res chain seq x y z
N MET A 1 2.35 -4.09 -19.39
CA MET A 1 3.21 -4.68 -18.33
C MET A 1 4.61 -4.80 -18.89
N THR A 2 5.64 -4.24 -18.26
CA THR A 2 7.02 -4.48 -18.73
C THR A 2 7.46 -5.87 -18.25
N VAL A 3 8.06 -6.68 -19.13
CA VAL A 3 8.54 -8.04 -18.83
C VAL A 3 9.44 -8.05 -17.58
N VAL A 4 10.28 -7.02 -17.44
CA VAL A 4 11.12 -6.77 -16.26
C VAL A 4 10.31 -6.79 -14.96
N ARG A 5 9.13 -6.16 -14.92
CA ARG A 5 8.30 -6.13 -13.70
C ARG A 5 7.62 -7.46 -13.43
N ALA A 6 7.25 -8.20 -14.47
CA ALA A 6 6.66 -9.52 -14.31
C ALA A 6 7.66 -10.52 -13.71
N LEU A 7 8.96 -10.37 -14.01
CA LEU A 7 10.03 -11.21 -13.47
C LEU A 7 10.55 -10.71 -12.12
N ALA A 8 10.67 -9.39 -11.93
CA ALA A 8 11.24 -8.83 -10.70
C ALA A 8 10.41 -9.15 -9.45
N ARG A 9 9.07 -9.19 -9.53
CA ARG A 9 8.23 -9.39 -8.34
C ARG A 9 8.30 -10.82 -7.80
N PRO A 10 8.17 -11.88 -8.63
CA PRO A 10 8.39 -13.24 -8.18
C PRO A 10 9.78 -13.42 -7.58
N LEU A 11 10.83 -12.93 -8.26
CA LEU A 11 12.22 -13.02 -7.79
C LEU A 11 12.39 -12.35 -6.41
N LEU A 12 11.86 -11.14 -6.24
CA LEU A 12 11.93 -10.43 -4.97
C LEU A 12 11.07 -11.12 -3.89
N SER A 13 9.96 -11.75 -4.25
CA SER A 13 9.07 -12.43 -3.30
C SER A 13 9.62 -13.74 -2.75
N VAL A 14 10.47 -14.46 -3.51
CA VAL A 14 10.93 -15.82 -3.16
C VAL A 14 11.53 -15.87 -1.77
N ILE A 15 12.40 -14.91 -1.46
CA ILE A 15 13.09 -14.86 -0.18
C ILE A 15 12.12 -14.75 1.01
N PHE A 16 11.01 -14.03 0.85
CA PHE A 16 9.98 -13.88 1.88
C PHE A 16 9.08 -15.09 2.00
N VAL A 17 8.73 -15.72 0.88
CA VAL A 17 7.90 -16.94 0.91
C VAL A 17 8.67 -18.09 1.56
N VAL A 18 9.94 -18.27 1.20
CA VAL A 18 10.78 -19.35 1.75
C VAL A 18 11.08 -19.11 3.22
N GLN A 19 11.57 -17.92 3.59
CA GLN A 19 11.86 -17.61 4.99
C GLN A 19 10.59 -17.60 5.85
N GLY A 20 9.50 -17.05 5.34
CA GLY A 20 8.22 -17.01 6.03
C GLY A 20 7.64 -18.41 6.25
N ALA A 21 7.68 -19.28 5.24
CA ALA A 21 7.23 -20.66 5.38
C ALA A 21 8.07 -21.43 6.42
N ASN A 22 9.38 -21.21 6.43
CA ASN A 22 10.25 -21.81 7.45
C ASN A 22 9.93 -21.26 8.86
N ALA A 23 9.71 -19.96 9.01
CA ALA A 23 9.35 -19.35 10.28
C ALA A 23 7.98 -19.82 10.82
N VAL A 24 7.04 -20.15 9.94
CA VAL A 24 5.75 -20.75 10.33
C VAL A 24 5.91 -22.20 10.78
N ARG A 25 6.68 -23.00 10.01
CA ARG A 25 6.84 -24.43 10.26
C ARG A 25 7.76 -24.74 11.43
N ASN A 26 8.88 -24.02 11.54
CA ASN A 26 9.95 -24.26 12.51
C ASN A 26 10.42 -22.92 13.12
N PRO A 27 9.62 -22.28 13.99
CA PRO A 27 10.01 -21.01 14.62
C PRO A 27 11.12 -21.15 15.67
N GLU A 28 11.30 -22.32 16.26
CA GLU A 28 12.13 -22.55 17.46
C GLU A 28 13.59 -22.11 17.26
N PRO A 29 14.25 -22.37 16.12
CA PRO A 29 15.62 -21.88 15.87
C PRO A 29 15.73 -20.36 15.76
N LEU A 30 14.62 -19.66 15.51
CA LEU A 30 14.59 -18.20 15.34
C LEU A 30 14.26 -17.47 16.65
N VAL A 31 13.71 -18.17 17.65
CA VAL A 31 13.31 -17.60 18.93
C VAL A 31 14.48 -16.90 19.66
N PRO A 32 15.67 -17.52 19.81
CA PRO A 32 16.77 -16.88 20.55
C PRO A 32 17.23 -15.56 19.93
N LYS A 33 17.18 -15.46 18.59
CA LYS A 33 17.53 -14.24 17.85
C LYS A 33 16.40 -13.21 17.90
N ALA A 34 15.15 -13.65 17.95
CA ALA A 34 13.98 -12.79 17.95
C ALA A 34 13.65 -12.20 19.34
N GLN A 35 13.98 -12.90 20.44
CA GLN A 35 13.68 -12.49 21.82
C GLN A 35 14.10 -11.04 22.13
N PRO A 36 15.37 -10.62 21.94
CA PRO A 36 15.82 -9.29 22.36
C PRO A 36 15.11 -8.13 21.63
N VAL A 37 14.68 -8.37 20.39
CA VAL A 37 13.93 -7.40 19.58
C VAL A 37 12.46 -7.41 19.97
N THR A 38 11.90 -8.60 20.18
CA THR A 38 10.50 -8.79 20.56
C THR A 38 10.19 -8.18 21.92
N ASP A 39 11.06 -8.39 22.91
CA ASP A 39 10.89 -7.86 24.27
C ASP A 39 10.87 -6.33 24.31
N ARG A 40 11.54 -5.68 23.34
CA ARG A 40 11.54 -4.22 23.19
C ARG A 40 10.34 -3.71 22.39
N LEU A 41 9.92 -4.45 21.36
CA LEU A 41 8.89 -4.01 20.43
C LEU A 41 7.46 -4.33 20.90
N VAL A 42 7.23 -5.46 21.57
CA VAL A 42 5.90 -5.85 22.04
C VAL A 42 5.30 -4.83 23.02
N PRO A 43 6.04 -4.30 24.02
CA PRO A 43 5.52 -3.27 24.90
C PRO A 43 5.18 -1.97 24.18
N LEU A 44 5.98 -1.59 23.17
CA LEU A 44 5.72 -0.42 22.34
C LEU A 44 4.47 -0.63 21.47
N ALA A 45 4.33 -1.81 20.87
CA ALA A 45 3.17 -2.18 20.08
C ALA A 45 1.89 -2.13 20.94
N LYS A 46 1.90 -2.69 22.16
CA LYS A 46 0.76 -2.67 23.10
C LYS A 46 0.34 -1.24 23.50
N ARG A 47 1.26 -0.27 23.53
CA ARG A 47 0.96 1.13 23.85
C ARG A 47 0.28 1.89 22.71
N VAL A 48 0.58 1.52 21.46
CA VAL A 48 0.07 2.21 20.27
C VAL A 48 -1.12 1.47 19.65
N ALA A 49 -1.23 0.16 19.90
CA ALA A 49 -2.30 -0.67 19.38
C ALA A 49 -3.64 -0.33 20.06
N PRO A 50 -4.75 -0.29 19.29
CA PRO A 50 -6.10 -0.22 19.86
C PRO A 50 -6.33 -1.38 20.84
N PRO A 51 -7.14 -1.20 21.89
CA PRO A 51 -7.39 -2.24 22.91
C PRO A 51 -7.76 -3.60 22.32
N GLN A 52 -8.50 -3.60 21.20
CA GLN A 52 -8.96 -4.79 20.49
C GLN A 52 -7.83 -5.61 19.82
N VAL A 53 -6.67 -4.99 19.60
CA VAL A 53 -5.50 -5.62 18.97
C VAL A 53 -4.46 -5.99 20.04
N SER A 54 -4.36 -5.22 21.12
CA SER A 54 -3.44 -5.47 22.23
C SER A 54 -3.66 -6.83 22.90
N ASP A 55 -4.91 -7.27 23.02
CA ASP A 55 -5.27 -8.59 23.57
C ASP A 55 -4.96 -9.75 22.61
N ARG A 56 -4.76 -9.45 21.32
CA ARG A 56 -4.52 -10.46 20.28
C ARG A 56 -3.04 -10.63 19.94
N ILE A 57 -2.16 -9.87 20.58
CA ILE A 57 -0.71 -10.01 20.43
C ILE A 57 -0.28 -11.30 21.15
N PRO A 58 0.27 -12.29 20.43
CA PRO A 58 0.74 -13.52 21.07
C PRO A 58 1.80 -13.23 22.13
N GLU A 59 1.67 -13.86 23.29
CA GLU A 59 2.60 -13.63 24.42
C GLU A 59 3.93 -14.36 24.25
N THR A 60 3.98 -15.40 23.39
CA THR A 60 5.19 -16.18 23.15
C THR A 60 5.95 -15.68 21.93
N THR A 61 7.27 -15.56 22.04
CA THR A 61 8.16 -15.18 20.93
C THR A 61 8.01 -16.12 19.74
N ALA A 62 7.81 -17.43 19.98
CA ALA A 62 7.58 -18.42 18.92
C ALA A 62 6.33 -18.10 18.08
N ASN A 63 5.23 -17.71 18.72
CA ASN A 63 4.00 -17.33 18.00
C ASN A 63 4.16 -16.02 17.25
N LEU A 64 4.96 -15.07 17.76
CA LEU A 64 5.29 -13.84 17.04
C LEU A 64 6.16 -14.10 15.81
N VAL A 65 7.12 -15.03 15.91
CA VAL A 65 7.90 -15.51 14.77
C VAL A 65 6.98 -16.17 13.73
N ARG A 66 6.05 -17.04 14.15
CA ARG A 66 5.06 -17.65 13.24
C ARG A 66 4.17 -16.62 12.57
N LEU A 67 3.68 -15.64 13.33
CA LEU A 67 2.85 -14.55 12.82
C LEU A 67 3.60 -13.73 11.76
N ASN A 68 4.84 -13.34 12.06
CA ASN A 68 5.70 -12.64 11.13
C ASN A 68 5.98 -13.49 9.87
N GLY A 69 6.19 -14.81 10.04
CA GLY A 69 6.35 -15.74 8.92
C GLY A 69 5.10 -15.80 8.03
N ALA A 70 3.91 -15.86 8.62
CA ALA A 70 2.65 -15.84 7.87
C ALA A 70 2.48 -14.52 7.10
N VAL A 71 2.81 -13.39 7.72
CA VAL A 71 2.83 -12.07 7.07
C VAL A 71 3.79 -12.05 5.88
N GLN A 72 4.97 -12.65 6.00
CA GLN A 72 5.94 -12.74 4.91
C GLN A 72 5.44 -13.59 3.75
N VAL A 73 4.79 -14.73 4.02
CA VAL A 73 4.20 -15.58 2.97
C VAL A 73 3.09 -14.84 2.26
N LEU A 74 2.13 -14.27 3.00
CA LEU A 74 1.00 -13.54 2.42
C LEU A 74 1.47 -12.31 1.64
N GLY A 75 2.39 -11.53 2.20
CA GLY A 75 2.99 -10.37 1.55
C GLY A 75 3.77 -10.76 0.29
N GLY A 76 4.54 -11.85 0.34
CA GLY A 76 5.28 -12.39 -0.79
C GLY A 76 4.36 -12.84 -1.92
N LEU A 77 3.29 -13.57 -1.61
CA LEU A 77 2.28 -13.99 -2.58
C LEU A 77 1.51 -12.80 -3.17
N ALA A 78 1.18 -11.78 -2.37
CA ALA A 78 0.55 -10.54 -2.84
C ALA A 78 1.47 -9.77 -3.81
N LEU A 79 2.77 -9.71 -3.48
CA LEU A 79 3.80 -9.12 -4.32
C LEU A 79 3.96 -9.89 -5.65
N ALA A 80 4.06 -11.22 -5.59
CA ALA A 80 4.24 -12.09 -6.75
C ALA A 80 3.03 -12.07 -7.69
N SER A 81 1.82 -12.21 -7.14
CA SER A 81 0.56 -12.23 -7.90
C SER A 81 0.16 -10.86 -8.46
N GLY A 82 0.74 -9.78 -7.93
CA GLY A 82 0.41 -8.41 -8.30
C GLY A 82 -0.86 -7.86 -7.64
N LYS A 83 -1.67 -8.69 -6.97
CA LYS A 83 -2.86 -8.26 -6.23
C LYS A 83 -2.45 -7.74 -4.86
N GLY A 84 -2.70 -6.45 -4.59
CA GLY A 84 -2.29 -5.83 -3.33
C GLY A 84 -0.77 -5.56 -3.23
N ARG A 85 -0.05 -5.57 -4.35
CA ARG A 85 1.41 -5.44 -4.43
C ARG A 85 2.01 -4.34 -3.54
N ARG A 86 1.41 -3.14 -3.56
CA ARG A 86 1.92 -1.99 -2.81
C ARG A 86 1.82 -2.21 -1.30
N LEU A 87 0.71 -2.78 -0.85
CA LEU A 87 0.50 -3.14 0.56
C LEU A 87 1.43 -4.29 0.96
N GLY A 88 1.48 -5.35 0.14
CA GLY A 88 2.40 -6.47 0.37
C GLY A 88 3.86 -6.01 0.49
N ALA A 89 4.34 -5.19 -0.44
CA ALA A 89 5.69 -4.65 -0.40
C ALA A 89 5.95 -3.75 0.82
N SER A 90 4.97 -2.92 1.20
CA SER A 90 5.08 -2.05 2.39
C SER A 90 5.16 -2.86 3.67
N VAL A 91 4.31 -3.89 3.81
CA VAL A 91 4.29 -4.78 4.96
C VAL A 91 5.57 -5.61 5.04
N LEU A 92 6.04 -6.15 3.91
CA LEU A 92 7.32 -6.85 3.84
C LEU A 92 8.48 -5.93 4.23
N ALA A 93 8.50 -4.68 3.76
CA ALA A 93 9.53 -3.70 4.11
C ALA A 93 9.53 -3.41 5.61
N ALA A 94 8.35 -3.19 6.19
CA ALA A 94 8.19 -2.98 7.62
C ALA A 94 8.63 -4.20 8.44
N SER A 95 8.31 -5.42 8.00
CA SER A 95 8.74 -6.65 8.69
C SER A 95 10.25 -6.90 8.60
N LEU A 96 10.90 -6.46 7.50
CA LEU A 96 12.30 -6.75 7.24
C LEU A 96 13.25 -6.01 8.20
N VAL A 97 12.84 -4.83 8.68
CA VAL A 97 13.64 -4.01 9.61
C VAL A 97 13.88 -4.75 10.94
N PRO A 98 12.86 -5.14 11.73
CA PRO A 98 13.08 -5.84 12.99
C PRO A 98 13.72 -7.21 12.79
N THR A 99 13.39 -7.95 11.72
CA THR A 99 14.04 -9.25 11.44
C THR A 99 15.52 -9.12 11.10
N THR A 100 15.93 -8.02 10.46
CA THR A 100 17.34 -7.78 10.14
C THR A 100 18.12 -7.39 11.39
N LEU A 101 17.54 -6.57 12.27
CA LEU A 101 18.14 -6.24 13.57
C LEU A 101 18.29 -7.48 14.46
N ALA A 102 17.31 -8.38 14.44
CA ALA A 102 17.34 -9.64 15.20
C ALA A 102 18.35 -10.64 14.61
N GLY A 103 18.35 -10.82 13.29
CA GLY A 103 19.12 -11.88 12.62
C GLY A 103 20.58 -11.52 12.34
N HIS A 104 20.87 -10.23 12.10
CA HIS A 104 22.14 -9.78 11.51
C HIS A 104 22.72 -8.53 12.18
N ALA A 105 22.75 -8.53 13.52
CA ALA A 105 23.38 -7.48 14.31
C ALA A 105 24.93 -7.58 14.29
N PHE A 106 25.54 -7.26 13.15
CA PHE A 106 27.00 -7.38 12.96
C PHE A 106 27.83 -6.56 13.96
N TRP A 107 27.23 -5.54 14.61
CA TRP A 107 27.88 -4.73 15.65
C TRP A 107 28.01 -5.43 17.00
N GLN A 108 27.32 -6.57 17.22
CA GLN A 108 27.42 -7.36 18.44
C GLN A 108 28.38 -8.55 18.31
N GLU A 109 28.82 -8.85 17.09
CA GLU A 109 29.70 -9.98 16.80
C GLU A 109 31.16 -9.64 17.13
N LYS A 110 31.81 -10.53 17.88
CA LYS A 110 33.20 -10.35 18.34
C LYS A 110 34.20 -10.97 17.39
N ASP A 111 33.83 -12.07 16.75
CA ASP A 111 34.68 -12.72 15.76
C ASP A 111 34.74 -11.91 14.46
N LYS A 112 35.94 -11.73 13.90
CA LYS A 112 36.14 -10.86 12.74
C LYS A 112 35.50 -11.42 11.47
N ASP A 113 35.59 -12.73 11.28
CA ASP A 113 35.08 -13.38 10.07
C ASP A 113 33.55 -13.50 10.11
N ALA A 114 32.99 -13.90 11.25
CA ALA A 114 31.55 -13.91 11.49
C ALA A 114 30.95 -12.50 11.35
N ARG A 115 31.63 -11.47 11.87
CA ARG A 115 31.19 -10.08 11.73
C ARG A 115 31.11 -9.63 10.27
N ASN A 116 32.09 -10.01 9.45
CA ASN A 116 32.08 -9.70 8.02
C ASN A 116 30.92 -10.38 7.30
N GLN A 117 30.65 -11.66 7.60
CA GLN A 117 29.51 -12.38 7.03
C GLN A 117 28.17 -11.74 7.42
N GLN A 118 28.01 -11.37 8.69
CA GLN A 118 26.82 -10.67 9.20
C GLN A 118 26.62 -9.31 8.51
N LYS A 119 27.71 -8.55 8.29
CA LYS A 119 27.67 -7.27 7.58
C LYS A 119 27.22 -7.43 6.12
N ILE A 120 27.71 -8.46 5.43
CA ILE A 120 27.29 -8.77 4.05
C ILE A 120 25.80 -9.12 4.01
N ALA A 121 25.32 -9.94 4.95
CA ALA A 121 23.91 -10.30 5.02
C ALA A 121 23.01 -9.08 5.33
N PHE A 122 23.45 -8.21 6.23
CA PHE A 122 22.78 -6.93 6.51
C PHE A 122 22.68 -6.07 5.23
N MET A 123 23.78 -5.92 4.48
CA MET A 123 23.79 -5.19 3.21
C MET A 123 22.87 -5.82 2.14
N LYS A 124 22.80 -7.14 2.06
CA LYS A 124 21.83 -7.84 1.20
C LYS A 124 20.39 -7.48 1.57
N ASN A 125 20.06 -7.47 2.86
CA ASN A 125 18.74 -7.09 3.34
C ASN A 125 18.42 -5.61 3.05
N LEU A 126 19.41 -4.71 3.12
CA LEU A 126 19.24 -3.33 2.67
C LEU A 126 18.93 -3.22 1.17
N GLY A 127 19.61 -4.00 0.33
CA GLY A 127 19.30 -4.07 -1.11
C GLY A 127 17.87 -4.57 -1.37
N VAL A 128 17.45 -5.61 -0.65
CA VAL A 128 16.07 -6.13 -0.71
C VAL A 128 15.06 -5.08 -0.24
N LEU A 129 15.36 -4.36 0.85
CA LEU A 129 14.53 -3.27 1.37
C LEU A 129 14.36 -2.17 0.32
N GLY A 130 15.44 -1.77 -0.36
CA GLY A 130 15.37 -0.80 -1.46
C GLY A 130 14.43 -1.25 -2.58
N GLY A 131 14.52 -2.52 -2.98
CA GLY A 131 13.61 -3.11 -3.98
C GLY A 131 12.15 -3.12 -3.51
N LEU A 132 11.90 -3.42 -2.24
CA LEU A 132 10.55 -3.38 -1.65
C LEU A 132 9.97 -1.96 -1.61
N LEU A 133 10.78 -0.96 -1.23
CA LEU A 133 10.33 0.43 -1.18
C LEU A 133 9.95 0.94 -2.57
N LEU A 134 10.76 0.61 -3.59
CA LEU A 134 10.39 0.87 -4.98
C LEU A 134 9.09 0.17 -5.38
N ALA A 135 8.90 -1.09 -4.99
CA ALA A 135 7.67 -1.84 -5.26
C ALA A 135 6.45 -1.29 -4.51
N ALA A 136 6.62 -0.65 -3.35
CA ALA A 136 5.55 -0.04 -2.57
C ALA A 136 4.99 1.22 -3.24
N VAL A 137 5.85 1.99 -3.92
CA VAL A 137 5.47 3.24 -4.61
C VAL A 137 5.17 3.06 -6.09
N ASP A 138 5.61 1.97 -6.73
CA ASP A 138 5.37 1.74 -8.16
C ASP A 138 3.87 1.62 -8.48
N THR A 139 3.36 2.53 -9.32
CA THR A 139 1.96 2.57 -9.77
C THR A 139 1.72 1.87 -11.11
N GLU A 140 2.72 1.17 -11.66
CA GLU A 140 2.58 0.40 -12.92
C GLU A 140 2.14 1.23 -14.13
N GLY A 141 2.38 2.55 -14.10
CA GLY A 141 1.91 3.47 -15.15
C GLY A 141 0.41 3.81 -15.05
N LYS A 142 -0.30 3.27 -14.06
CA LYS A 142 -1.67 3.69 -13.75
C LYS A 142 -1.62 4.96 -12.90
N PRO A 143 -2.51 5.94 -13.14
CA PRO A 143 -2.58 7.11 -12.29
C PRO A 143 -2.88 6.70 -10.85
N GLY A 144 -2.08 7.25 -9.91
CA GLY A 144 -2.23 6.97 -8.48
C GLY A 144 -3.65 7.28 -7.98
N VAL A 145 -4.03 6.70 -6.84
CA VAL A 145 -5.37 6.91 -6.24
C VAL A 145 -5.63 8.40 -6.00
N ALA A 146 -4.63 9.14 -5.51
CA ALA A 146 -4.70 10.59 -5.33
C ALA A 146 -4.91 11.34 -6.66
N TRP A 147 -4.26 10.90 -7.74
CA TRP A 147 -4.46 11.47 -9.07
C TRP A 147 -5.89 11.21 -9.57
N ARG A 148 -6.42 10.00 -9.38
CA ARG A 148 -7.80 9.66 -9.76
C ARG A 148 -8.84 10.42 -8.93
N ALA A 149 -8.62 10.60 -7.63
CA ALA A 149 -9.51 11.39 -6.77
C ALA A 149 -9.59 12.85 -7.22
N THR A 150 -8.43 13.46 -7.51
CA THR A 150 -8.35 14.86 -7.93
C THR A 150 -8.83 15.08 -9.37
N HIS A 151 -8.50 14.20 -10.30
CA HIS A 151 -8.93 14.31 -11.70
C HIS A 151 -10.39 13.93 -11.89
N GLY A 152 -10.90 12.92 -11.18
CA GLY A 152 -12.31 12.57 -11.15
C GLY A 152 -13.17 13.73 -10.65
N ALA A 153 -12.79 14.35 -9.53
CA ALA A 153 -13.48 15.53 -9.00
C ALA A 153 -13.43 16.74 -9.98
N ARG A 154 -12.28 16.96 -10.63
CA ARG A 154 -12.13 18.02 -11.64
C ARG A 154 -12.94 17.74 -12.91
N ALA A 155 -13.01 16.49 -13.35
CA ALA A 155 -13.81 16.08 -14.51
C ALA A 155 -15.32 16.24 -14.21
N ALA A 156 -15.78 15.73 -13.07
CA ALA A 156 -17.16 15.89 -12.61
C ALA A 156 -17.57 17.36 -12.48
N LYS A 157 -16.68 18.22 -11.93
CA LYS A 157 -16.90 19.67 -11.83
C LYS A 157 -16.98 20.35 -13.19
N ARG A 158 -16.23 19.88 -14.19
CA ARG A 158 -16.26 20.41 -15.56
C ARG A 158 -17.55 20.02 -16.28
N GLU A 159 -18.00 18.79 -16.10
CA GLU A 159 -19.26 18.32 -16.70
C GLU A 159 -20.47 19.02 -16.10
N THR A 160 -20.57 19.12 -14.77
CA THR A 160 -21.64 19.90 -14.10
C THR A 160 -21.64 21.36 -14.53
N LYS A 161 -20.47 22.02 -14.63
CA LYS A 161 -20.39 23.42 -15.10
C LYS A 161 -20.83 23.56 -16.57
N ARG A 162 -20.57 22.56 -17.42
CA ARG A 162 -21.03 22.55 -18.81
C ARG A 162 -22.54 22.33 -18.89
N GLY A 163 -23.08 21.37 -18.14
CA GLY A 163 -24.52 21.11 -18.05
C GLY A 163 -25.29 22.33 -17.54
N ALA A 164 -24.82 22.97 -16.46
CA ALA A 164 -25.43 24.20 -15.94
C ALA A 164 -25.41 25.36 -16.96
N LYS A 165 -24.35 25.48 -17.75
CA LYS A 165 -24.28 26.48 -18.84
C LYS A 165 -25.23 26.16 -19.99
N ALA A 166 -25.38 24.89 -20.35
CA ALA A 166 -26.30 24.45 -21.39
C ALA A 166 -27.76 24.71 -20.96
N ALA A 167 -28.14 24.26 -19.76
CA ALA A 167 -29.47 24.52 -19.18
C ALA A 167 -29.78 26.03 -19.10
N LYS A 168 -28.81 26.86 -18.71
CA LYS A 168 -28.99 28.33 -18.68
C LYS A 168 -29.19 28.93 -20.07
N ARG A 169 -28.61 28.35 -21.12
CA ARG A 169 -28.79 28.81 -22.50
C ARG A 169 -30.17 28.43 -23.03
N GLU A 170 -30.58 27.19 -22.82
CA GLU A 170 -31.92 26.69 -23.18
C GLU A 170 -33.01 27.49 -22.46
N ALA A 171 -32.89 27.70 -21.15
CA ALA A 171 -33.84 28.51 -20.40
C ALA A 171 -33.96 29.96 -20.94
N LYS A 172 -32.84 30.56 -21.38
CA LYS A 172 -32.86 31.88 -22.02
C LYS A 172 -33.53 31.87 -23.40
N GLN A 173 -33.39 30.80 -24.17
CA GLN A 173 -34.06 30.66 -25.47
C GLN A 173 -35.56 30.50 -25.29
N LEU A 174 -36.00 29.59 -24.42
CA LEU A 174 -37.41 29.39 -24.09
C LEU A 174 -38.07 30.68 -23.56
N ALA A 175 -37.37 31.44 -22.71
CA ALA A 175 -37.89 32.72 -22.22
C ALA A 175 -38.02 33.78 -23.33
N ARG A 176 -37.17 33.74 -24.37
CA ARG A 176 -37.28 34.64 -25.53
C ARG A 176 -38.44 34.24 -26.42
N GLU A 177 -38.59 32.95 -26.69
CA GLU A 177 -39.69 32.39 -27.48
C GLU A 177 -41.05 32.68 -26.82
N ALA A 178 -41.17 32.43 -25.51
CA ALA A 178 -42.38 32.75 -24.75
C ALA A 178 -42.73 34.25 -24.80
N ARG A 179 -41.73 35.14 -24.71
CA ARG A 179 -41.94 36.59 -24.86
C ARG A 179 -42.38 36.98 -26.28
N GLN A 180 -41.88 36.32 -27.31
CA GLN A 180 -42.28 36.56 -28.69
C GLN A 180 -43.72 36.07 -28.91
N ALA A 181 -44.05 34.86 -28.47
CA ALA A 181 -45.40 34.33 -28.53
C ALA A 181 -46.42 35.23 -27.81
N ALA A 182 -46.08 35.71 -26.61
CA ALA A 182 -46.95 36.63 -25.86
C ALA A 182 -47.15 37.98 -26.58
N LYS A 183 -46.12 38.50 -27.27
CA LYS A 183 -46.26 39.72 -28.08
C LYS A 183 -47.16 39.51 -29.29
N LEU A 184 -47.04 38.37 -29.97
CA LEU A 184 -47.87 38.02 -31.12
C LEU A 184 -49.34 37.86 -30.71
N ALA A 185 -49.61 37.08 -29.65
CA ALA A 185 -50.97 36.91 -29.12
C ALA A 185 -51.61 38.25 -28.69
N LYS A 186 -50.82 39.16 -28.10
CA LYS A 186 -51.31 40.50 -27.76
C LYS A 186 -51.62 41.34 -29.01
N ALA A 187 -50.83 41.22 -30.07
CA ALA A 187 -51.07 41.94 -31.33
C ALA A 187 -52.34 41.44 -32.04
N GLU A 188 -52.58 40.12 -32.02
CA GLU A 188 -53.80 39.53 -32.57
C GLU A 188 -55.06 39.98 -31.81
N LEU A 189 -54.99 40.08 -30.47
CA LEU A 189 -56.10 40.57 -29.64
C LEU A 189 -56.46 42.05 -29.84
N HIS A 190 -55.58 42.87 -30.41
CA HIS A 190 -55.84 44.28 -30.69
C HIS A 190 -56.38 44.53 -32.11
N LEU A 191 -56.40 43.50 -32.97
CA LEU A 191 -56.84 43.58 -34.36
C LEU A 191 -58.20 42.91 -34.61
N GLY A 192 -58.82 42.30 -33.59
CA GLY A 192 -60.20 41.80 -33.61
C GLY A 192 -61.11 42.66 -32.75
#